data_AF-A0A949Y6B8-F1
#
_entry.id   AF-A0A949Y6B8-F1
#
_cell.length_a   1.000
_cell.length_b   1.000
_cell.length_c   1.000
_cell.angle_alpha   90.00
_cell.angle_beta   90.00
_cell.angle_gamma   90.00
#
_symmetry.space_group_name_H-M   'P 1'
#
loop_
_entity.id
_entity.type
_entity.pdbx_description
1 polymer ?
#
loop_
_entity_poly.entity_id
_entity_poly.type
_entity_poly.pdbx_seq_one_letter_code
_entity_poly.pdbx_strand_id
1 'polypeptide(L)'
;VAARLAADVCDVPTVLVARTDAKAANLVTSDVDERDKPFLTGERTTEGFYRVRAGQEQAIARAISYAPYADLLWCETSEPNLSEAKEFAERVHQHYPGKLLAYNCSPSFNWKRKLDDATIARFQRELGAMGYKFQFVTLAGFHAINFSMFKLARSYQERGMPAYAELQETEFAAEALGYTATRHQREVGTGYFDEVSQVISEGESSTTALHGSTEAEQFH
;
A
#
# COMPACT_ATOMS: atom_id res chain seq x y z
N VAL A 1 0.46 -16.58 15.03
CA VAL A 1 1.26 -17.74 15.47
C VAL A 1 1.89 -18.47 14.29
N ALA A 2 1.14 -19.10 13.38
CA ALA A 2 1.71 -19.82 12.23
C ALA A 2 2.67 -18.97 11.37
N ALA A 3 2.31 -17.72 11.08
CA ALA A 3 3.19 -16.78 10.36
C ALA A 3 4.52 -16.49 11.08
N ARG A 4 4.52 -16.45 12.43
CA ARG A 4 5.74 -16.29 13.22
C ARG A 4 6.59 -17.55 13.15
N LEU A 5 5.98 -18.72 13.34
CA LEU A 5 6.68 -19.99 13.21
C LEU A 5 7.36 -20.14 11.83
N ALA A 6 6.70 -19.72 10.75
CA ALA A 6 7.31 -19.72 9.42
C ALA A 6 8.55 -18.82 9.33
N ALA A 7 8.50 -17.61 9.91
CA ALA A 7 9.63 -16.69 9.97
C ALA A 7 10.79 -17.27 10.80
N ASP A 8 10.47 -17.88 11.94
CA ASP A 8 11.44 -18.51 12.84
C ASP A 8 12.14 -19.71 12.18
N VAL A 9 11.39 -20.57 11.47
CA VAL A 9 11.94 -21.71 10.72
C VAL A 9 12.89 -21.26 9.61
N CYS A 10 12.58 -20.13 8.97
CA CYS A 10 13.41 -19.54 7.93
C CYS A 10 14.57 -18.68 8.48
N ASP A 11 14.71 -18.55 9.80
CA ASP A 11 15.70 -17.70 10.50
C ASP A 11 15.73 -16.25 9.97
N VAL A 12 14.54 -15.67 9.78
CA VAL A 12 14.39 -14.27 9.32
C VAL A 12 13.46 -13.47 10.22
N PRO A 13 13.79 -12.23 10.59
CA PRO A 13 12.98 -11.39 11.47
C PRO A 13 11.83 -10.70 10.70
N THR A 14 10.99 -11.49 10.03
CA THR A 14 9.86 -10.96 9.23
C THR A 14 8.91 -10.17 10.12
N VAL A 15 8.59 -8.94 9.69
CA VAL A 15 7.60 -8.08 10.35
C VAL A 15 6.19 -8.61 10.10
N LEU A 16 5.42 -8.82 11.16
CA LEU A 16 4.05 -9.32 11.11
C LEU A 16 3.04 -8.21 11.44
N VAL A 17 2.09 -8.00 10.53
CA VAL A 17 0.96 -7.06 10.72
C VAL A 17 -0.32 -7.86 10.93
N ALA A 18 -0.99 -7.69 12.07
CA ALA A 18 -2.31 -8.27 12.29
C ALA A 18 -3.40 -7.26 11.93
N ARG A 19 -4.23 -7.64 10.95
CA ARG A 19 -5.38 -6.88 10.49
C ARG A 19 -6.67 -7.37 11.16
N THR A 20 -7.56 -6.45 11.50
CA THR A 20 -8.95 -6.75 11.87
C THR A 20 -9.95 -6.02 10.97
N ASP A 21 -10.98 -6.73 10.54
CA ASP A 21 -12.10 -6.24 9.73
C ASP A 21 -13.40 -6.07 10.54
N ALA A 22 -13.33 -6.31 11.85
CA ALA A 22 -14.49 -6.33 12.74
C ALA A 22 -15.22 -4.99 12.89
N LYS A 23 -14.64 -3.90 12.37
CA LYS A 23 -15.34 -2.61 12.33
C LYS A 23 -16.56 -2.64 11.42
N ALA A 24 -16.50 -3.37 10.31
CA ALA A 24 -17.57 -3.46 9.32
C ALA A 24 -18.15 -4.88 9.16
N ALA A 25 -17.37 -5.92 9.49
CA ALA A 25 -17.82 -7.31 9.39
C ALA A 25 -18.92 -7.61 10.41
N ASN A 26 -20.12 -7.94 9.93
CA ASN A 26 -21.31 -8.22 10.75
C ASN A 26 -21.61 -9.72 10.90
N LEU A 27 -20.70 -10.59 10.45
CA LEU A 27 -20.82 -12.04 10.54
C LEU A 27 -19.53 -12.66 11.10
N VAL A 28 -19.67 -13.70 11.91
CA VAL A 28 -18.58 -14.57 12.40
C VAL A 28 -18.97 -16.03 12.23
N THR A 29 -17.98 -16.91 12.04
CA THR A 29 -18.22 -18.32 11.72
C THR A 29 -18.78 -19.14 12.88
N SER A 30 -18.35 -18.84 14.11
CA SER A 30 -18.72 -19.59 15.31
C SER A 30 -18.71 -18.68 16.53
N ASP A 31 -19.48 -19.06 17.54
CA ASP A 31 -19.56 -18.45 18.88
C ASP A 31 -18.68 -19.17 19.93
N VAL A 32 -17.78 -20.06 19.49
CA VAL A 32 -16.96 -20.90 20.38
C VAL A 32 -16.00 -20.09 21.27
N ASP A 33 -15.55 -18.92 20.81
CA ASP A 33 -14.63 -18.08 21.56
C ASP A 33 -15.37 -17.12 22.49
N GLU A 34 -15.17 -17.26 23.80
CA GLU A 34 -15.76 -16.38 24.82
C GLU A 34 -15.49 -14.89 24.56
N ARG A 35 -14.36 -14.54 23.93
CA ARG A 35 -13.99 -13.15 23.62
C ARG A 35 -14.89 -12.52 22.57
N ASP A 36 -15.51 -13.33 21.71
CA ASP A 36 -16.41 -12.88 20.66
C ASP A 36 -17.87 -12.79 21.12
N LYS A 37 -18.24 -13.55 22.17
CA LYS A 37 -19.61 -13.60 22.68
C LYS A 37 -20.23 -12.24 23.05
N PRO A 38 -19.49 -11.28 23.66
CA PRO A 38 -20.01 -9.95 23.96
C PRO A 38 -20.47 -9.16 22.72
N PHE A 39 -20.15 -9.59 21.50
CA PHE A 39 -20.53 -8.93 20.25
C PHE A 39 -21.63 -9.68 19.49
N LEU A 40 -21.94 -10.93 19.84
CA LEU A 40 -22.99 -11.71 19.19
C LEU A 40 -24.37 -11.11 19.41
N THR A 41 -25.24 -11.19 18.40
CA THR A 41 -26.65 -10.78 18.52
C THR A 41 -27.56 -11.92 18.96
N GLY A 42 -27.11 -13.18 18.83
CA GLY A 42 -27.90 -14.39 19.02
C GLY A 42 -28.59 -14.90 17.75
N GLU A 43 -28.53 -14.14 16.65
CA GLU A 43 -29.10 -14.54 15.36
C GLU A 43 -28.11 -15.29 14.48
N ARG A 44 -28.63 -16.15 13.61
CA ARG A 44 -27.84 -16.90 12.60
C ARG A 44 -28.38 -16.71 11.19
N THR A 45 -27.50 -16.84 10.20
CA THR A 45 -27.86 -16.85 8.78
C THR A 45 -28.19 -18.28 8.29
N THR A 46 -28.71 -18.41 7.07
CA THR A 46 -29.02 -19.69 6.43
C THR A 46 -27.80 -20.57 6.21
N GLU A 47 -26.64 -19.96 5.97
CA GLU A 47 -25.34 -20.63 5.84
C GLU A 47 -24.77 -21.08 7.21
N GLY A 48 -25.40 -20.66 8.31
CA GLY A 48 -25.01 -21.01 9.66
C GLY A 48 -24.08 -20.02 10.35
N PHE A 49 -23.76 -18.87 9.74
CA PHE A 49 -22.95 -17.82 10.37
C PHE A 49 -23.71 -17.14 11.51
N TYR A 50 -22.97 -16.65 12.51
CA TYR A 50 -23.53 -15.85 13.60
C TYR A 50 -23.45 -14.37 13.28
N ARG A 51 -24.51 -13.63 13.60
CA ARG A 51 -24.50 -12.16 13.46
C ARG A 51 -23.80 -11.51 14.65
N VAL A 52 -23.01 -10.48 14.36
CA VAL A 52 -22.30 -9.67 15.37
C VAL A 52 -22.63 -8.19 15.22
N ARG A 53 -22.54 -7.47 16.34
CA ARG A 53 -22.53 -6.00 16.40
C ARG A 53 -21.16 -5.50 15.94
N ALA A 54 -20.99 -5.34 14.64
CA ALA A 54 -19.78 -4.76 14.04
C ALA A 54 -19.52 -3.36 14.61
N GLY A 55 -18.24 -3.00 14.77
CA GLY A 55 -17.88 -1.64 15.17
C GLY A 55 -16.51 -1.52 15.84
N GLN A 56 -16.24 -0.29 16.28
CA GLN A 56 -15.00 0.14 16.92
C GLN A 56 -14.61 -0.76 18.11
N GLU A 57 -15.54 -1.04 19.02
CA GLU A 57 -15.27 -1.84 20.22
C GLU A 57 -14.84 -3.27 19.89
N GLN A 58 -15.49 -3.92 18.91
CA GLN A 58 -15.10 -5.27 18.50
C GLN A 58 -13.71 -5.27 17.83
N ALA A 59 -13.42 -4.25 17.03
CA ALA A 59 -12.10 -4.09 16.40
C ALA A 59 -11.00 -3.88 17.45
N ILE A 60 -11.23 -3.03 18.46
CA ILE A 60 -10.29 -2.78 19.56
C ILE A 60 -10.04 -4.07 20.36
N ALA A 61 -11.10 -4.78 20.76
CA ALA A 61 -10.98 -6.03 21.53
C ALA A 61 -10.14 -7.09 20.79
N ARG A 62 -10.34 -7.22 19.48
CA ARG A 62 -9.53 -8.10 18.62
C ARG A 62 -8.09 -7.62 18.50
N ALA A 63 -7.86 -6.33 18.28
CA ALA A 63 -6.51 -5.76 18.18
C ALA A 63 -5.69 -6.01 19.46
N ILE A 64 -6.28 -5.80 20.64
CA ILE A 64 -5.66 -6.11 21.94
C ILE A 64 -5.32 -7.60 22.05
N SER A 65 -6.22 -8.48 21.58
CA SER A 65 -5.98 -9.93 21.59
C SER A 65 -4.85 -10.35 20.64
N TYR A 66 -4.67 -9.65 19.53
CA TYR A 66 -3.64 -9.95 18.54
C TYR A 66 -2.27 -9.36 18.91
N ALA A 67 -2.25 -8.32 19.75
CA ALA A 67 -1.06 -7.54 20.07
C ALA A 67 0.18 -8.38 20.49
N PRO A 68 0.09 -9.43 21.32
CA PRO A 68 1.28 -10.22 21.68
C PRO A 68 1.91 -10.99 20.51
N TYR A 69 1.18 -11.15 19.41
CA TYR A 69 1.54 -12.02 18.29
C TYR A 69 1.88 -11.28 17.00
N ALA A 70 1.85 -9.94 17.04
CA ALA A 70 2.07 -9.09 15.87
C ALA A 70 2.95 -7.88 16.23
N ASP A 71 3.79 -7.49 15.27
CA ASP A 71 4.67 -6.33 15.40
C ASP A 71 3.88 -5.04 15.19
N LEU A 72 2.94 -5.05 14.24
CA LEU A 72 1.99 -3.95 14.01
C LEU A 72 0.53 -4.42 14.04
N LEU A 73 -0.37 -3.50 14.40
CA LEU A 73 -1.82 -3.70 14.35
C LEU A 73 -2.47 -2.77 13.33
N TRP A 74 -3.44 -3.28 12.59
CA TRP A 74 -4.22 -2.54 11.60
C TRP A 74 -5.71 -2.83 11.77
N CYS A 75 -6.53 -1.79 11.93
CA CYS A 75 -7.97 -1.88 11.78
C CYS A 75 -8.40 -1.30 10.43
N GLU A 76 -9.13 -2.06 9.63
CA GLU A 76 -9.78 -1.50 8.44
C GLU A 76 -10.92 -0.56 8.86
N THR A 77 -11.08 0.56 8.15
CA THR A 77 -12.12 1.55 8.44
C THR A 77 -12.97 1.84 7.22
N SER A 78 -14.20 2.31 7.45
CA SER A 78 -15.12 2.70 6.38
C SER A 78 -14.88 4.13 5.87
N GLU A 79 -14.18 4.97 6.64
CA GLU A 79 -13.94 6.38 6.35
C GLU A 79 -12.56 6.85 6.85
N PRO A 80 -11.97 7.91 6.26
CA PRO A 80 -10.74 8.50 6.74
C PRO A 80 -11.04 9.46 7.90
N ASN A 81 -11.05 8.94 9.14
CA ASN A 81 -11.46 9.68 10.33
C ASN A 81 -10.37 9.66 11.41
N LEU A 82 -9.76 10.83 11.67
CA LEU A 82 -8.70 10.97 12.67
C LEU A 82 -9.18 10.77 14.12
N SER A 83 -10.45 11.06 14.42
CA SER A 83 -11.00 10.86 15.76
C SER A 83 -11.12 9.37 16.09
N GLU A 84 -11.64 8.58 15.14
CA GLU A 84 -11.74 7.12 15.30
C GLU A 84 -10.36 6.47 15.35
N ALA A 85 -9.41 6.96 14.53
CA ALA A 85 -8.03 6.49 14.56
C ALA A 85 -7.37 6.77 15.92
N LYS A 86 -7.60 7.97 16.47
CA LYS A 86 -7.08 8.35 17.78
C LYS A 86 -7.63 7.46 18.90
N GLU A 87 -8.95 7.24 18.93
CA GLU A 87 -9.58 6.38 19.94
C GLU A 87 -9.03 4.94 19.87
N PHE A 88 -8.92 4.37 18.66
CA PHE A 88 -8.33 3.04 18.49
C PHE A 88 -6.90 2.97 19.01
N ALA A 89 -6.07 3.96 18.67
CA ALA A 89 -4.68 4.04 19.11
C ALA A 89 -4.57 4.15 20.63
N GLU A 90 -5.31 5.07 21.25
CA GLU A 90 -5.31 5.28 22.70
C GLU A 90 -5.74 4.01 23.46
N ARG A 91 -6.80 3.34 23.01
CA ARG A 91 -7.31 2.11 23.64
C ARG A 91 -6.35 0.94 23.50
N VAL A 92 -5.67 0.80 22.35
CA VAL A 92 -4.62 -0.20 22.19
C VAL A 92 -3.42 0.12 23.09
N HIS A 93 -2.97 1.37 23.12
CA HIS A 93 -1.81 1.80 23.90
C HIS A 93 -2.03 1.77 25.42
N GLN A 94 -3.27 1.85 25.89
CA GLN A 94 -3.60 1.61 27.31
C GLN A 94 -3.21 0.19 27.77
N HIS A 95 -3.28 -0.80 26.88
CA HIS A 95 -2.91 -2.18 27.17
C HIS A 95 -1.50 -2.53 26.71
N TYR A 96 -1.06 -1.97 25.58
CA TYR A 96 0.26 -2.19 25.00
C TYR A 96 0.90 -0.84 24.63
N PRO A 97 1.47 -0.11 25.61
CA PRO A 97 2.10 1.17 25.36
C PRO A 97 3.17 1.08 24.26
N GLY A 98 3.11 1.98 23.29
CA GLY A 98 4.06 2.03 22.18
C GLY A 98 3.87 0.96 21.09
N LYS A 99 2.82 0.13 21.15
CA LYS A 99 2.51 -0.83 20.07
C LYS A 99 2.36 -0.09 18.74
N LEU A 100 3.15 -0.51 17.75
CA LEU A 100 3.14 0.11 16.43
C LEU A 100 1.82 -0.18 15.71
N LEU A 101 1.29 0.82 15.01
CA LEU A 101 0.05 0.71 14.27
C LEU A 101 0.29 0.92 12.77
N ALA A 102 -0.61 0.40 11.95
CA ALA A 102 -0.65 0.62 10.52
C ALA A 102 -2.00 1.17 10.06
N TYR A 103 -1.99 2.05 9.06
CA TYR A 103 -3.19 2.72 8.56
C TYR A 103 -3.28 2.64 7.02
N ASN A 104 -4.42 2.19 6.54
CA ASN A 104 -4.74 2.20 5.12
C ASN A 104 -5.38 3.55 4.72
N CYS A 105 -4.60 4.37 4.00
CA CYS A 105 -5.09 5.57 3.34
C CYS A 105 -5.85 5.18 2.06
N SER A 106 -6.99 4.51 2.23
CA SER A 106 -7.69 3.78 1.17
C SER A 106 -8.19 4.67 0.02
N PRO A 107 -7.94 4.31 -1.24
CA PRO A 107 -8.62 4.92 -2.40
C PRO A 107 -10.12 4.61 -2.48
N SER A 108 -10.61 3.61 -1.73
CA SER A 108 -12.05 3.37 -1.60
C SER A 108 -12.79 4.50 -0.88
N PHE A 109 -12.05 5.39 -0.20
CA PHE A 109 -12.61 6.61 0.38
C PHE A 109 -12.75 7.70 -0.68
N ASN A 110 -13.89 8.39 -0.67
CA ASN A 110 -14.00 9.66 -1.37
C ASN A 110 -13.44 10.79 -0.48
N TRP A 111 -12.13 11.03 -0.57
CA TRP A 111 -11.37 11.94 0.30
C TRP A 111 -11.96 13.36 0.36
N LYS A 112 -12.15 14.02 -0.79
CA LYS A 112 -12.68 15.40 -0.87
C LYS A 112 -14.15 15.51 -0.46
N ARG A 113 -14.92 14.42 -0.53
CA ARG A 113 -16.30 14.39 0.00
C ARG A 113 -16.31 14.32 1.54
N LYS A 114 -15.26 13.73 2.14
CA LYS A 114 -15.20 13.46 3.57
C LYS A 114 -14.39 14.49 4.36
N LEU A 115 -13.36 15.07 3.74
CA LEU A 115 -12.39 15.93 4.41
C LEU A 115 -12.09 17.18 3.58
N ASP A 116 -11.82 18.27 4.27
CA ASP A 116 -11.27 19.50 3.68
C ASP A 116 -9.77 19.35 3.35
N ASP A 117 -9.26 20.25 2.52
CA ASP A 117 -7.89 20.24 2.01
C ASP A 117 -6.84 20.35 3.10
N ALA A 118 -7.08 21.18 4.11
CA ALA A 118 -6.16 21.35 5.22
C ALA A 118 -6.08 20.07 6.06
N THR A 119 -7.19 19.33 6.18
CA THR A 119 -7.27 18.06 6.90
C THR A 119 -6.59 16.94 6.11
N ILE A 120 -6.81 16.87 4.80
CA ILE A 120 -6.11 15.93 3.91
C ILE A 120 -4.59 16.16 3.99
N ALA A 121 -4.14 17.42 3.92
CA ALA A 121 -2.72 17.76 3.93
C ALA A 121 -2.00 17.35 5.22
N ARG A 122 -2.69 17.34 6.37
CA ARG A 122 -2.11 16.93 7.66
C ARG A 122 -2.39 15.48 8.05
N PHE A 123 -3.25 14.77 7.32
CA PHE A 123 -3.82 13.49 7.74
C PHE A 123 -2.77 12.47 8.19
N GLN A 124 -1.76 12.21 7.34
CA GLN A 124 -0.70 11.25 7.64
C GLN A 124 0.21 11.67 8.80
N ARG A 125 0.45 12.98 8.95
CA ARG A 125 1.26 13.52 10.06
C ARG A 125 0.55 13.32 11.39
N GLU A 126 -0.75 13.61 11.45
CA GLU A 126 -1.57 13.38 12.65
C GLU A 126 -1.62 11.90 13.01
N LEU A 127 -1.83 11.01 12.03
CA LEU A 127 -1.74 9.55 12.23
C LEU A 127 -0.37 9.12 12.78
N GLY A 128 0.71 9.70 12.24
CA GLY A 128 2.08 9.41 12.69
C GLY A 128 2.30 9.76 14.16
N ALA A 129 1.70 10.84 14.66
CA ALA A 129 1.74 11.25 16.06
C ALA A 129 0.94 10.29 16.97
N MET A 130 -0.09 9.63 16.46
CA MET A 130 -0.91 8.63 17.19
C MET A 130 -0.27 7.23 17.23
N GLY A 131 0.86 7.00 16.54
CA GLY A 131 1.56 5.71 16.52
C GLY A 131 1.33 4.87 15.26
N TYR A 132 0.63 5.39 14.25
CA TYR A 132 0.54 4.76 12.92
C TYR A 132 1.84 4.97 12.14
N LYS A 133 2.80 4.04 12.32
CA LYS A 133 4.15 4.14 11.75
C LYS A 133 4.29 3.52 10.37
N PHE A 134 3.33 2.69 9.96
CA PHE A 134 3.23 2.22 8.58
C PHE A 134 1.92 2.72 7.96
N GLN A 135 2.03 3.57 6.95
CA GLN A 135 0.88 4.19 6.28
C GLN A 135 1.00 3.97 4.79
N PHE A 136 -0.07 3.52 4.14
CA PHE A 136 -0.02 3.08 2.75
C PHE A 136 -1.32 3.36 2.01
N VAL A 137 -1.22 3.53 0.69
CA VAL A 137 -2.36 3.69 -0.21
C VAL A 137 -2.46 2.41 -1.04
N THR A 138 -3.42 1.53 -0.69
CA THR A 138 -3.52 0.17 -1.24
C THR A 138 -3.61 0.12 -2.77
N LEU A 139 -4.43 0.97 -3.39
CA LEU A 139 -4.73 0.93 -4.82
C LEU A 139 -4.07 2.08 -5.61
N ALA A 140 -2.98 2.67 -5.10
CA ALA A 140 -2.28 3.77 -5.77
C ALA A 140 -1.85 3.38 -7.20
N GLY A 141 -1.22 2.20 -7.35
CA GLY A 141 -0.79 1.69 -8.66
C GLY A 141 -1.95 1.46 -9.63
N PHE A 142 -3.06 0.86 -9.16
CA PHE A 142 -4.24 0.63 -9.98
C PHE A 142 -4.80 1.95 -10.54
N HIS A 143 -4.99 2.95 -9.69
CA HIS A 143 -5.51 4.25 -10.13
C HIS A 143 -4.53 4.98 -11.06
N ALA A 144 -3.23 4.99 -10.75
CA ALA A 144 -2.22 5.67 -11.54
C ALA A 144 -2.09 5.07 -12.96
N ILE A 145 -1.98 3.74 -13.07
CA ILE A 145 -1.80 3.04 -14.34
C ILE A 145 -3.05 3.18 -15.22
N ASN A 146 -4.24 2.90 -14.67
CA ASN A 146 -5.46 2.96 -15.47
C ASN A 146 -5.77 4.38 -15.95
N PHE A 147 -5.61 5.38 -15.08
CA PHE A 147 -5.95 6.76 -15.44
C PHE A 147 -4.95 7.37 -16.44
N SER A 148 -3.64 7.14 -16.25
CA SER A 148 -2.63 7.62 -17.19
C SER A 148 -2.82 7.00 -18.58
N MET A 149 -3.01 5.68 -18.65
CA MET A 149 -3.24 5.00 -19.92
C MET A 149 -4.57 5.40 -20.59
N PHE A 150 -5.66 5.55 -19.82
CA PHE A 150 -6.93 6.04 -20.36
C PHE A 150 -6.79 7.42 -20.99
N LYS A 151 -6.10 8.36 -20.31
CA LYS A 151 -5.83 9.69 -20.83
C LYS A 151 -5.01 9.66 -22.12
N LEU A 152 -3.92 8.88 -22.12
CA LEU A 152 -3.06 8.74 -23.29
C LEU A 152 -3.82 8.15 -24.48
N ALA A 153 -4.51 7.02 -24.29
CA ALA A 153 -5.26 6.34 -25.34
C ALA A 153 -6.34 7.25 -25.96
N ARG A 154 -7.07 8.01 -25.12
CA ARG A 154 -8.07 8.97 -25.60
C ARG A 154 -7.45 10.10 -26.41
N SER A 155 -6.39 10.73 -25.90
CA SER A 155 -5.71 11.81 -26.63
C SER A 155 -5.03 11.31 -27.90
N TYR A 156 -4.50 10.10 -27.89
CA TYR A 156 -3.88 9.47 -29.06
C TYR A 156 -4.91 9.14 -30.14
N GLN A 157 -6.12 8.70 -29.77
CA GLN A 157 -7.22 8.52 -30.72
C GLN A 157 -7.59 9.84 -31.43
N GLU A 158 -7.57 10.95 -30.70
CA GLU A 158 -7.97 12.27 -31.22
C GLU A 158 -6.85 12.96 -32.03
N ARG A 159 -5.59 12.83 -31.59
CA ARG A 159 -4.47 13.66 -32.09
C ARG A 159 -3.26 12.87 -32.59
N GLY A 160 -3.19 11.56 -32.39
CA GLY A 160 -2.04 10.73 -32.77
C GLY A 160 -0.76 11.12 -32.01
N MET A 161 0.37 11.14 -32.72
CA MET A 161 1.70 11.37 -32.15
C MET A 161 1.88 12.62 -31.28
N PRO A 162 1.25 13.78 -31.56
CA PRO A 162 1.23 14.91 -30.63
C PRO A 162 0.88 14.55 -29.18
N ALA A 163 -0.06 13.63 -28.95
CA ALA A 163 -0.40 13.19 -27.59
C ALA A 163 0.72 12.40 -26.91
N TYR A 164 1.48 11.62 -27.68
CA TYR A 164 2.64 10.88 -27.17
C TYR A 164 3.85 11.80 -26.96
N ALA A 165 4.09 12.75 -27.86
CA ALA A 165 5.16 13.73 -27.71
C ALA A 165 4.97 14.60 -26.46
N GLU A 166 3.73 14.99 -26.11
CA GLU A 166 3.44 15.69 -24.86
C GLU A 166 3.78 14.87 -23.60
N LEU A 167 3.54 13.55 -23.64
CA LEU A 167 3.96 12.66 -22.57
C LEU A 167 5.49 12.66 -22.46
N GLN A 168 6.19 12.50 -23.58
CA GLN A 168 7.66 12.50 -23.63
C GLN A 168 8.27 13.81 -23.12
N GLU A 169 7.71 14.96 -23.50
CA GLU A 169 8.15 16.28 -22.98
C GLU A 169 7.91 16.41 -21.48
N THR A 170 6.82 15.83 -20.97
CA THR A 170 6.56 15.78 -19.52
C THR A 170 7.60 14.91 -18.79
N GLU A 171 8.04 13.81 -19.41
CA GLU A 171 9.11 12.96 -18.89
C GLU A 171 10.46 13.70 -18.87
N PHE A 172 10.82 14.41 -19.95
CA PHE A 172 12.03 15.24 -19.99
C PHE A 172 12.02 16.34 -18.92
N ALA A 173 10.90 17.04 -18.76
CA ALA A 173 10.76 18.06 -17.71
C ALA A 173 10.91 17.48 -16.29
N ALA A 174 10.54 16.21 -16.08
CA ALA A 174 10.66 15.53 -14.80
C ALA A 174 12.10 15.07 -14.49
N GLU A 175 13.02 15.06 -15.46
CA GLU A 175 14.42 14.70 -15.22
C GLU A 175 15.10 15.64 -14.21
N ALA A 176 14.74 16.92 -14.23
CA ALA A 176 15.21 17.91 -13.25
C ALA A 176 14.75 17.60 -11.80
N LEU A 177 13.75 16.74 -11.65
CA LEU A 177 13.23 16.25 -10.36
C LEU A 177 13.78 14.86 -10.00
N GLY A 178 14.64 14.27 -10.84
CA GLY A 178 15.25 12.95 -10.64
C GLY A 178 14.57 11.80 -11.39
N TYR A 179 13.63 12.06 -12.30
CA TYR A 179 13.11 11.03 -13.20
C TYR A 179 14.19 10.58 -14.20
N THR A 180 14.24 9.30 -14.54
CA THR A 180 15.34 8.74 -15.37
C THR A 180 14.87 7.82 -16.49
N ALA A 181 13.59 7.44 -16.50
CA ALA A 181 13.07 6.42 -17.41
C ALA A 181 12.74 6.92 -18.83
N THR A 182 12.96 8.21 -19.12
CA THR A 182 13.09 8.72 -20.52
C THR A 182 14.10 7.90 -21.30
N ARG A 183 15.24 7.58 -20.65
CA ARG A 183 16.30 6.69 -21.14
C ARG A 183 15.98 5.25 -20.76
N HIS A 184 14.94 4.73 -21.38
CA HIS A 184 14.36 3.43 -21.04
C HIS A 184 15.30 2.23 -21.28
N GLN A 185 16.27 2.31 -22.19
CA GLN A 185 17.27 1.25 -22.38
C GLN A 185 18.18 1.15 -21.16
N ARG A 186 18.74 2.29 -20.71
CA ARG A 186 19.49 2.35 -19.45
C ARG A 186 18.65 1.86 -18.27
N GLU A 187 17.39 2.30 -18.17
CA GLU A 187 16.52 2.02 -17.03
C GLU A 187 16.24 0.52 -16.82
N VAL A 188 16.10 -0.23 -17.92
CA VAL A 188 15.92 -1.70 -17.87
C VAL A 188 17.23 -2.48 -17.77
N GLY A 189 18.36 -1.78 -17.63
CA GLY A 189 19.66 -2.37 -17.33
C GLY A 189 20.48 -2.76 -18.56
N THR A 190 20.24 -2.19 -19.74
CA THR A 190 21.06 -2.51 -20.94
C THR A 190 22.55 -2.32 -20.67
N GLY A 191 22.94 -1.23 -20.01
CA GLY A 191 24.35 -1.00 -19.64
C GLY A 191 24.90 -1.99 -18.62
N TYR A 192 24.07 -2.48 -17.70
CA TYR A 192 24.47 -3.53 -16.76
C TYR A 192 24.80 -4.83 -17.51
N PHE A 193 23.97 -5.23 -18.49
CA PHE A 193 24.23 -6.43 -19.28
C PHE A 193 25.38 -6.27 -20.29
N ASP A 194 25.64 -5.04 -20.76
CA ASP A 194 26.84 -4.74 -21.54
C ASP A 194 28.11 -4.95 -20.70
N GLU A 195 28.15 -4.48 -19.46
CA GLU A 195 29.28 -4.72 -18.54
C GLU A 195 29.47 -6.20 -18.24
N VAL A 196 28.39 -6.94 -18.01
CA VAL A 196 28.47 -8.41 -17.86
C VAL A 196 29.09 -9.06 -19.10
N SER A 197 28.69 -8.62 -20.29
CA SER A 197 29.23 -9.13 -21.56
C SER A 197 30.70 -8.79 -21.73
N GLN A 198 31.11 -7.57 -21.35
CA GLN A 198 32.50 -7.15 -21.40
C GLN A 198 33.37 -7.92 -20.40
N VAL A 199 32.89 -8.18 -19.18
CA VAL A 199 33.61 -9.00 -18.21
C VAL A 199 33.79 -10.44 -18.70
N ILE A 200 32.76 -11.06 -19.29
CA ILE A 200 32.84 -12.43 -19.83
C ILE A 200 33.83 -12.52 -21.00
N SER A 201 33.87 -11.48 -21.83
CA SER A 201 34.72 -11.42 -23.03
C SER A 201 36.07 -10.76 -22.80
N GLU A 202 36.46 -10.50 -21.55
CA GLU A 202 37.69 -9.79 -21.20
C GLU A 202 37.87 -8.44 -21.93
N GLY A 203 36.76 -7.75 -22.23
CA GLY A 203 36.74 -6.48 -22.92
C GLY A 203 36.67 -6.55 -24.45
N GLU A 204 36.55 -7.76 -25.02
CA GLU A 204 36.59 -7.97 -26.47
C GLU A 204 35.21 -8.13 -27.13
N SER A 205 34.11 -7.96 -26.38
CA SER A 205 32.76 -8.09 -26.94
C SER A 205 32.50 -7.02 -27.99
N SER A 206 32.19 -7.46 -29.22
CA SER A 206 31.82 -6.59 -30.34
C SER A 206 30.30 -6.39 -30.47
N THR A 207 29.50 -6.89 -29.53
CA THR A 207 28.03 -6.92 -29.63
C THR A 207 27.33 -6.28 -28.42
N THR A 208 27.97 -5.31 -27.76
CA THR A 208 27.31 -4.48 -26.73
C THR A 208 26.21 -3.61 -27.34
N ALA A 209 25.16 -3.34 -26.58
CA ALA A 209 23.92 -2.76 -27.08
C ALA A 209 23.81 -1.24 -26.92
N LEU A 210 24.40 -0.62 -25.89
CA LEU A 210 24.27 0.83 -25.67
C LEU A 210 25.09 1.65 -26.65
N HIS A 211 26.30 1.20 -26.98
CA HIS A 211 27.15 1.89 -27.95
C HIS A 211 26.52 1.83 -29.35
N GLY A 212 26.23 2.99 -29.94
CA GLY A 212 25.53 3.11 -31.23
C GLY A 212 24.00 2.95 -31.15
N SER A 213 23.41 2.99 -29.95
CA SER A 213 21.95 3.02 -29.79
C SER A 213 21.38 4.43 -30.05
N THR A 214 20.12 4.50 -30.49
CA THR A 214 19.41 5.79 -30.65
C THR A 214 19.27 6.54 -29.33
N GLU A 215 19.24 5.84 -28.20
CA GLU A 215 19.26 6.46 -26.88
C GLU A 215 20.57 7.24 -26.65
N ALA A 216 21.72 6.64 -26.98
CA ALA A 216 23.02 7.29 -26.85
C ALA A 216 23.18 8.52 -27.77
N GLU A 217 22.45 8.55 -28.90
CA GLU A 217 22.54 9.61 -29.91
C GLU A 217 21.52 10.74 -29.73
N GLN A 218 20.33 10.46 -29.18
CA GLN A 218 19.20 11.40 -29.20
C GLN A 218 18.78 11.89 -27.82
N PHE A 219 19.28 11.28 -26.74
CA PHE A 219 18.88 11.58 -25.35
C PHE A 219 20.09 12.10 -24.56
N HIS A 220 20.59 13.30 -24.91
CA HIS A 220 21.72 13.96 -24.24
C HIS A 220 21.30 14.77 -23.02
#